data_AF-A0A7R9EJI3-F1
#
_entry.id   AF-A0A7R9EJI3-F1
#
_cell.length_a   1.000
_cell.length_b   1.000
_cell.length_c   1.000
_cell.angle_alpha   90.00
_cell.angle_beta   90.00
_cell.angle_gamma   90.00
#
_symmetry.space_group_name_H-M   'P 1'
#
loop_
_entity.id
_entity.type
_entity.pdbx_description
1 polymer ?
#
loop_
_entity_poly.entity_id
_entity_poly.type
_entity_poly.pdbx_seq_one_letter_code
_entity_poly.pdbx_strand_id
1 'polypeptide(L)'
;MEQVLKTRGLKTSVNFLERLHKKVLQKAQVTFEKPRDLDNIPREDNEATNTTMTFLDDMYVEDEDCEDLRRYGYWSKEYKALNLPSYLGAYLFLCSVPLELTHEYIIMRLEQKPDQPSVLSIRQSSDKVSTLLMNITLLQLMREFQEGISLSIFFKQRYVRLVDTVLGDIDDQHFLDGHKISLINFDKSVKTLLEVYLEYLQQWIQMAPRAIVDKNFLEDEWTWLRSCSPLIPETEGLIAHKFCRITIGMIEGISNFLTTNIKKLIKNMSTGEGVDCEDCSQKQIMLSVCREFTCLFNCTRAKALKLVAFAKTLKKDLGGDNITQNAMTGCSMLIASSLEELKNEALSLRDDIAFSVRIVEKTCDVQDMEELDNSEKNALQLRCREVLHSGYKIGFE
;
A
#
# COMPACT_ATOMS: atom_id res chain seq x y z
N MET A 1 11.61 -6.34 27.71
CA MET A 1 11.85 -6.80 26.32
C MET A 1 12.58 -5.75 25.48
N GLU A 2 12.27 -4.47 25.66
CA GLU A 2 12.94 -3.33 25.02
C GLU A 2 14.49 -3.39 25.00
N GLN A 3 15.13 -3.72 26.13
CA GLN A 3 16.59 -3.86 26.20
C GLN A 3 17.15 -4.97 25.30
N VAL A 4 16.39 -6.05 25.07
CA VAL A 4 16.79 -7.15 24.17
C VAL A 4 16.71 -6.69 22.72
N LEU A 5 15.66 -5.94 22.36
CA LEU A 5 15.51 -5.35 21.02
C LEU A 5 16.63 -4.34 20.72
N LYS A 6 16.99 -3.51 21.70
CA LYS A 6 18.09 -2.53 21.59
C LYS A 6 19.48 -3.16 21.45
N THR A 7 19.71 -4.34 22.02
CA THR A 7 21.05 -4.98 22.07
C THR A 7 21.28 -6.09 21.05
N ARG A 8 20.23 -6.82 20.63
CA ARG A 8 20.35 -7.98 19.71
C ARG A 8 19.67 -7.79 18.36
N GLY A 9 18.85 -6.74 18.21
CA GLY A 9 18.06 -6.48 17.01
C GLY A 9 16.88 -7.46 16.84
N LEU A 10 15.90 -7.04 16.05
CA LEU A 10 14.66 -7.81 15.81
C LEU A 10 14.97 -9.17 15.14
N LYS A 11 15.83 -9.17 14.11
CA LYS A 11 16.15 -10.36 13.31
C LYS A 11 16.72 -11.52 14.12
N THR A 12 17.61 -11.25 15.07
CA THR A 12 18.19 -12.29 15.95
C THR A 12 17.13 -12.84 16.91
N SER A 13 16.24 -11.96 17.40
CA SER A 13 15.16 -12.33 18.30
C SER A 13 14.12 -13.21 17.59
N VAL A 14 13.79 -12.90 16.33
CA VAL A 14 12.89 -13.71 15.48
C VAL A 14 13.38 -15.15 15.34
N ASN A 15 14.68 -15.38 15.11
CA ASN A 15 15.23 -16.74 15.02
C ASN A 15 15.07 -17.55 16.32
N PHE A 16 15.17 -16.89 17.47
CA PHE A 16 14.89 -17.54 18.76
C PHE A 16 13.39 -17.86 18.89
N LEU A 17 12.51 -16.92 18.53
CA LEU A 17 11.05 -17.14 18.57
C LEU A 17 10.62 -18.29 17.65
N GLU A 18 11.22 -18.41 16.47
CA GLU A 18 10.97 -19.53 15.55
C GLU A 18 11.34 -20.87 16.18
N ARG A 19 12.50 -20.96 16.85
CA ARG A 19 12.90 -22.19 17.55
C ARG A 19 11.97 -22.52 18.71
N LEU A 20 11.57 -21.52 19.49
CA LEU A 20 10.61 -21.68 20.59
C LEU A 20 9.28 -22.22 20.05
N HIS A 21 8.80 -21.67 18.94
CA HIS A 21 7.57 -22.12 18.30
C HIS A 21 7.66 -23.57 17.84
N LYS A 22 8.61 -23.88 16.95
CA LYS A 22 8.71 -25.21 16.32
C LYS A 22 9.02 -26.33 17.30
N LYS A 23 9.88 -26.07 18.29
CA LYS A 23 10.39 -27.13 19.18
C LYS A 23 9.56 -27.34 20.44
N VAL A 24 8.89 -26.29 20.93
CA VAL A 24 8.23 -26.31 22.24
C VAL A 24 6.74 -26.05 22.10
N LEU A 25 6.34 -24.91 21.53
CA LEU A 25 4.93 -24.50 21.53
C LEU A 25 4.04 -25.39 20.67
N GLN A 26 4.50 -25.80 19.48
CA GLN A 26 3.73 -26.71 18.63
C GLN A 26 3.52 -28.08 19.29
N LYS A 27 4.57 -28.65 19.88
CA LYS A 27 4.45 -29.94 20.61
C LYS A 27 3.54 -29.80 21.84
N ALA A 28 3.66 -28.71 22.60
CA ALA A 28 2.80 -28.44 23.74
C ALA A 28 1.34 -28.23 23.31
N GLN A 29 1.08 -27.52 22.22
CA GLN A 29 -0.27 -27.35 21.66
C GLN A 29 -0.93 -28.70 21.40
N VAL A 30 -0.21 -29.65 20.78
CA VAL A 30 -0.72 -31.00 20.49
C VAL A 30 -1.13 -31.75 21.76
N THR A 31 -0.42 -31.56 22.88
CA THR A 31 -0.81 -32.18 24.16
C THR A 31 -2.11 -31.63 24.75
N PHE A 32 -2.53 -30.43 24.33
CA PHE A 32 -3.79 -29.82 24.76
C PHE A 32 -4.96 -30.11 23.81
N GLU A 33 -4.72 -30.74 22.65
CA GLU A 33 -5.79 -31.16 21.75
C GLU A 33 -6.66 -32.23 22.43
N LYS A 34 -7.99 -32.05 22.35
CA LYS A 34 -8.92 -33.07 22.85
C LYS A 34 -8.82 -34.33 21.97
N PRO A 35 -8.89 -35.54 22.55
CA PRO A 35 -9.00 -36.77 21.77
C PRO A 35 -10.18 -36.64 20.80
N ARG A 36 -9.95 -36.89 19.50
CA ARG A 36 -11.04 -36.83 18.52
C ARG A 36 -12.08 -37.89 18.87
N ASP A 37 -13.33 -37.49 19.10
CA ASP A 37 -14.45 -38.42 19.15
C ASP A 37 -14.58 -39.06 17.75
N LEU A 38 -14.18 -40.32 17.62
CA LEU A 38 -14.19 -41.08 16.36
C LEU A 38 -15.59 -41.30 15.76
N ASP A 39 -16.65 -40.83 16.42
CA ASP A 39 -18.04 -41.18 16.09
C ASP A 39 -18.85 -40.10 15.36
N ASN A 40 -18.32 -38.88 15.14
CA ASN A 40 -19.06 -37.83 14.43
C ASN A 40 -18.17 -37.03 13.47
N ILE A 41 -18.02 -37.51 12.23
CA ILE A 41 -17.50 -36.73 11.12
C ILE A 41 -18.63 -36.52 10.11
N PRO A 42 -19.16 -35.30 9.91
CA PRO A 42 -19.75 -34.95 8.63
C PRO A 42 -18.62 -34.91 7.61
N ARG A 43 -18.73 -35.73 6.56
CA ARG A 43 -17.86 -35.61 5.38
C ARG A 43 -18.18 -34.26 4.71
N GLU A 44 -17.34 -33.26 4.95
CA GLU A 44 -17.33 -32.05 4.14
C GLU A 44 -16.34 -32.27 2.98
N ASP A 45 -16.91 -32.47 1.80
CA ASP A 45 -16.21 -32.39 0.52
C ASP A 45 -15.75 -30.94 0.31
N ASN A 46 -14.53 -30.60 0.71
CA ASN A 46 -13.95 -29.28 0.46
C ASN A 46 -13.20 -29.27 -0.88
N GLU A 47 -13.95 -29.11 -1.96
CA GLU A 47 -13.46 -28.38 -3.13
C GLU A 47 -13.52 -26.87 -2.84
N ALA A 48 -12.42 -26.18 -3.16
CA ALA A 48 -12.27 -24.72 -3.28
C ALA A 48 -12.06 -23.89 -1.99
N THR A 49 -10.78 -23.64 -1.65
CA THR A 49 -10.22 -22.27 -1.50
C THR A 49 -8.70 -22.29 -1.71
N ASN A 50 -8.27 -22.50 -2.95
CA ASN A 50 -6.90 -22.16 -3.36
C ASN A 50 -6.84 -20.67 -3.70
N THR A 51 -6.63 -19.78 -2.72
CA THR A 51 -5.96 -18.46 -2.88
C THR A 51 -5.74 -17.84 -1.49
N THR A 52 -4.85 -18.42 -0.69
CA THR A 52 -4.22 -17.70 0.43
C THR A 52 -2.73 -17.80 0.24
N MET A 53 -2.09 -16.65 0.04
CA MET A 53 -0.67 -16.49 -0.24
C MET A 53 0.21 -17.40 0.63
N THR A 54 1.11 -18.07 -0.08
CA THR A 54 2.09 -19.07 0.29
C THR A 54 3.14 -18.51 1.28
N PHE A 55 2.73 -18.26 2.52
CA PHE A 55 3.62 -17.96 3.67
C PHE A 55 3.45 -18.95 4.83
N LEU A 56 2.70 -20.02 4.61
CA LEU A 56 2.35 -21.06 5.60
C LEU A 56 2.88 -22.44 5.21
N ASP A 57 4.05 -22.51 4.55
CA ASP A 57 4.77 -23.77 4.35
C ASP A 57 5.61 -24.09 5.59
N ASP A 58 4.92 -24.30 6.71
CA ASP A 58 5.52 -24.75 7.97
C ASP A 58 4.54 -25.68 8.71
N MET A 59 4.00 -26.64 7.96
CA MET A 59 3.54 -27.94 8.44
C MET A 59 4.62 -28.91 7.93
N TYR A 60 5.28 -29.75 8.72
CA TYR A 60 4.75 -30.82 9.55
C TYR A 60 5.70 -31.06 10.73
N VAL A 61 5.18 -31.18 11.96
CA VAL A 61 5.89 -31.91 13.02
C VAL A 61 5.88 -33.38 12.58
N GLU A 62 7.01 -34.09 12.69
CA GLU A 62 7.09 -35.52 12.37
C GLU A 62 5.96 -36.29 13.07
N ASP A 63 5.11 -36.96 12.28
CA ASP A 63 3.77 -37.45 12.66
C ASP A 63 3.80 -38.45 13.83
N GLU A 64 4.91 -39.18 14.00
CA GLU A 64 5.06 -40.22 15.04
C GLU A 64 5.10 -39.62 16.47
N ASP A 65 5.78 -38.49 16.68
CA ASP A 65 5.84 -37.84 18.00
C ASP A 65 4.48 -37.25 18.40
N CYS A 66 3.66 -36.83 17.43
CA CYS A 66 2.39 -36.16 17.70
C CYS A 66 1.28 -37.11 18.16
N GLU A 67 1.26 -38.35 17.68
CA GLU A 67 0.30 -39.38 18.12
C GLU A 67 0.43 -39.68 19.61
N ASP A 68 1.66 -39.91 20.08
CA ASP A 68 1.92 -40.18 21.50
C ASP A 68 1.62 -38.96 22.38
N LEU A 69 1.94 -37.74 21.92
CA LEU A 69 1.64 -36.50 22.62
C LEU A 69 0.12 -36.24 22.74
N ARG A 70 -0.68 -36.61 21.73
CA ARG A 70 -2.15 -36.55 21.83
C ARG A 70 -2.68 -37.61 22.79
N ARG A 71 -2.18 -38.83 22.69
CA ARG A 71 -2.64 -39.98 23.47
C ARG A 71 -2.39 -39.80 24.96
N TYR A 72 -1.19 -39.38 25.34
CA TYR A 72 -0.76 -39.18 26.73
C TYR A 72 -0.76 -37.71 27.16
N GLY A 73 -1.41 -36.85 26.39
CA GLY A 73 -1.49 -35.41 26.63
C GLY A 73 -2.30 -35.03 27.87
N TYR A 74 -2.56 -33.73 28.00
CA TYR A 74 -3.23 -33.10 29.14
C TYR A 74 -4.57 -33.75 29.52
N TRP A 75 -5.31 -34.23 28.52
CA TRP A 75 -6.62 -34.82 28.70
C TRP A 75 -6.62 -36.30 29.08
N SER A 76 -5.47 -36.98 28.97
CA SER A 76 -5.33 -38.42 29.19
C SER A 76 -5.62 -38.82 30.64
N LYS A 77 -6.10 -40.04 30.84
CA LYS A 77 -6.39 -40.58 32.18
C LYS A 77 -5.09 -40.78 32.96
N GLU A 78 -4.05 -41.16 32.24
CA GLU A 78 -2.68 -41.39 32.69
C GLU A 78 -2.09 -40.09 33.25
N TYR A 79 -2.17 -38.98 32.51
CA TYR A 79 -1.70 -37.67 32.98
C TYR A 79 -2.44 -37.21 34.24
N LYS A 80 -3.77 -37.36 34.26
CA LYS A 80 -4.60 -37.00 35.42
C LYS A 80 -4.27 -37.86 36.66
N ALA A 81 -3.94 -39.14 36.47
CA ALA A 81 -3.56 -40.04 37.55
C ALA A 81 -2.20 -39.70 38.18
N LEU A 82 -1.29 -39.09 37.42
CA LEU A 82 0.02 -38.64 37.92
C LEU A 82 -0.08 -37.43 38.87
N ASN A 83 -1.22 -36.72 38.88
CA ASN A 83 -1.50 -35.58 39.75
C ASN A 83 -0.39 -34.51 39.74
N LEU A 84 0.17 -34.24 38.55
CA LEU A 84 1.21 -33.23 38.36
C LEU A 84 0.61 -31.81 38.31
N PRO A 85 1.38 -30.77 38.69
CA PRO A 85 0.97 -29.38 38.49
C PRO A 85 0.66 -29.09 37.02
N SER A 86 -0.39 -28.31 36.76
CA SER A 86 -0.76 -27.90 35.39
C SER A 86 0.33 -27.02 34.77
N TYR A 87 0.77 -27.35 33.56
CA TYR A 87 1.69 -26.54 32.76
C TYR A 87 0.97 -25.51 31.87
N LEU A 88 -0.36 -25.40 31.96
CA LEU A 88 -1.17 -24.46 31.16
C LEU A 88 -0.70 -23.02 31.30
N GLY A 89 -0.44 -22.55 32.53
CA GLY A 89 0.04 -21.19 32.76
C GLY A 89 1.40 -20.92 32.10
N ALA A 90 2.33 -21.87 32.18
CA ALA A 90 3.63 -21.77 31.53
C ALA A 90 3.51 -21.78 30.00
N TYR A 91 2.62 -22.60 29.46
CA TYR A 91 2.31 -22.63 28.02
C TYR A 91 1.74 -21.29 27.55
N LEU A 92 0.73 -20.75 28.23
CA LEU A 92 0.10 -19.46 27.90
C LEU A 92 1.11 -18.31 27.95
N PHE A 93 1.97 -18.30 28.98
CA PHE A 93 3.07 -17.34 29.09
C PHE A 93 4.04 -17.44 27.91
N LEU A 94 4.51 -18.64 27.57
CA LEU A 94 5.43 -18.81 26.44
C LEU A 94 4.78 -18.46 25.09
N CYS A 95 3.47 -18.66 24.95
CA CYS A 95 2.72 -18.22 23.78
C CYS A 95 2.66 -16.69 23.68
N SER A 96 2.55 -15.97 24.80
CA SER A 96 2.45 -14.50 24.79
C SER A 96 3.78 -13.80 24.48
N VAL A 97 4.93 -14.42 24.80
CA VAL A 97 6.27 -13.82 24.61
C VAL A 97 6.52 -13.28 23.19
N PRO A 98 6.28 -14.03 22.08
CA PRO A 98 6.41 -13.47 20.73
C PRO A 98 5.54 -12.24 20.48
N LEU A 99 4.27 -12.29 20.92
CA LEU A 99 3.31 -11.22 20.72
C LEU A 99 3.75 -9.96 21.46
N GLU A 100 4.06 -10.08 22.75
CA GLU A 100 4.56 -9.00 23.60
C GLU A 100 5.85 -8.39 23.04
N LEU A 101 6.79 -9.22 22.57
CA LEU A 101 8.03 -8.73 21.97
C LEU A 101 7.76 -7.89 20.73
N THR A 102 6.84 -8.35 19.86
CA THR A 102 6.47 -7.57 18.67
C THR A 102 5.70 -6.31 19.02
N HIS A 103 4.89 -6.32 20.08
CA HIS A 103 4.18 -5.13 20.53
C HIS A 103 5.15 -4.05 21.00
N GLU A 104 6.11 -4.42 21.84
CA GLU A 104 7.19 -3.55 22.30
C GLU A 104 8.04 -3.00 21.14
N TYR A 105 8.30 -3.83 20.14
CA TYR A 105 8.97 -3.38 18.92
C TYR A 105 8.17 -2.30 18.19
N ILE A 106 6.85 -2.48 18.02
CA ILE A 106 5.98 -1.48 17.37
C ILE A 106 5.98 -0.17 18.15
N ILE A 107 5.81 -0.23 19.47
CA ILE A 107 5.80 0.95 20.34
C ILE A 107 7.12 1.70 20.20
N MET A 108 8.25 1.01 20.31
CA MET A 108 9.57 1.60 20.13
C MET A 108 9.73 2.29 18.77
N ARG A 109 9.20 1.71 17.69
CA ARG A 109 9.23 2.32 16.35
C ARG A 109 8.33 3.55 16.24
N LEU A 110 7.17 3.53 16.87
CA LEU A 110 6.26 4.68 16.91
C LEU A 110 6.84 5.83 17.73
N GLU A 111 7.58 5.54 18.81
CA GLU A 111 8.25 6.55 19.64
C GLU A 111 9.50 7.13 18.95
N GLN A 112 10.25 6.31 18.24
CA GLN A 112 11.48 6.72 17.54
C GLN A 112 11.22 7.29 16.14
N LYS A 113 9.94 7.49 15.77
CA LYS A 113 9.62 8.08 14.47
C LYS A 113 10.19 9.50 14.39
N PRO A 114 10.78 9.90 13.25
CA PRO A 114 11.22 11.28 13.09
C PRO A 114 10.00 12.23 13.17
N ASP A 115 10.10 13.27 14.00
CA ASP A 115 9.01 14.24 14.25
C ASP A 115 8.57 14.98 12.97
N GLN A 116 9.46 15.09 11.98
CA GLN A 116 9.14 15.59 10.65
C GLN A 116 10.05 14.97 9.57
N PRO A 117 9.50 14.19 8.62
CA PRO A 117 10.00 14.15 7.25
C PRO A 117 9.28 15.21 6.40
N SER A 118 8.89 16.36 6.97
CA SER A 118 7.95 17.28 6.33
C SER A 118 8.56 17.94 5.08
N VAL A 119 7.90 17.70 3.94
CA VAL A 119 8.30 18.07 2.57
C VAL A 119 8.29 19.60 2.31
N LEU A 120 7.85 20.39 3.28
CA LEU A 120 7.55 21.82 3.10
C LEU A 120 8.76 22.75 3.28
N SER A 121 9.75 22.41 4.11
CA SER A 121 10.96 23.25 4.26
C SER A 121 11.98 23.04 3.14
N ILE A 122 11.87 21.95 2.36
CA ILE A 122 12.89 21.49 1.41
C ILE A 122 12.50 21.74 -0.06
N ARG A 123 11.21 21.98 -0.39
CA ARG A 123 10.86 22.46 -1.75
C ARG A 123 11.53 23.80 -2.13
N GLN A 124 12.09 24.52 -1.15
CA GLN A 124 12.85 25.75 -1.36
C GLN A 124 14.35 25.54 -1.57
N SER A 125 14.92 24.36 -1.25
CA SER A 125 16.33 24.07 -1.53
C SER A 125 16.44 23.24 -2.82
N SER A 126 17.02 23.85 -3.86
CA SER A 126 17.24 23.24 -5.18
C SER A 126 18.30 22.12 -5.18
N ASP A 127 18.53 21.44 -4.05
CA ASP A 127 19.59 20.45 -3.92
C ASP A 127 19.08 19.03 -4.25
N LYS A 128 19.43 18.57 -5.45
CA LYS A 128 19.06 17.24 -5.97
C LYS A 128 19.63 16.10 -5.12
N VAL A 129 20.77 16.31 -4.45
CA VAL A 129 21.42 15.29 -3.61
C VAL A 129 20.65 15.09 -2.31
N SER A 130 20.21 16.19 -1.67
CA SER A 130 19.39 16.15 -0.45
C SER A 130 18.05 15.45 -0.68
N THR A 131 17.41 15.73 -1.83
CA THR A 131 16.14 15.08 -2.23
C THR A 131 16.31 13.57 -2.47
N LEU A 132 17.40 13.16 -3.13
CA LEU A 132 17.67 11.75 -3.40
C LEU A 132 17.95 10.96 -2.11
N LEU A 133 18.78 11.51 -1.21
CA LEU A 133 19.07 10.89 0.08
C LEU A 133 17.80 10.75 0.93
N MET A 134 16.96 11.77 0.96
CA MET A 134 15.69 11.73 1.68
C MET A 134 14.73 10.66 1.13
N ASN A 135 14.65 10.52 -0.21
CA ASN A 135 13.84 9.48 -0.85
C ASN A 135 14.31 8.06 -0.50
N ILE A 136 15.63 7.85 -0.39
CA ILE A 136 16.21 6.55 0.00
C ILE A 136 15.91 6.25 1.46
N THR A 137 16.10 7.22 2.36
CA THR A 137 15.85 7.06 3.80
C THR A 137 14.37 6.79 4.08
N LEU A 138 13.46 7.50 3.42
CA LEU A 138 12.03 7.32 3.63
C LEU A 138 11.54 5.97 3.08
N LEU A 139 12.07 5.52 1.93
CA LEU A 139 11.80 4.17 1.41
C LEU A 139 12.32 3.08 2.37
N GLN A 140 13.49 3.27 2.97
CA GLN A 140 14.04 2.36 3.97
C GLN A 140 13.12 2.30 5.20
N LEU A 141 12.66 3.44 5.69
CA LEU A 141 11.72 3.51 6.82
C LEU A 141 10.40 2.80 6.51
N MET A 142 9.84 3.02 5.32
CA MET A 142 8.64 2.31 4.87
C MET A 142 8.83 0.79 4.87
N ARG A 143 9.98 0.29 4.39
CA ARG A 143 10.30 -1.15 4.39
C ARG A 143 10.40 -1.72 5.80
N GLU A 144 11.01 -0.98 6.73
CA GLU A 144 11.10 -1.40 8.14
C GLU A 144 9.72 -1.45 8.81
N PHE A 145 8.82 -0.53 8.47
CA PHE A 145 7.43 -0.53 8.93
C PHE A 145 6.65 -1.70 8.31
N GLN A 146 6.84 -1.97 7.02
CA GLN A 146 6.24 -3.11 6.31
C GLN A 146 6.66 -4.45 6.93
N GLU A 147 7.95 -4.61 7.26
CA GLU A 147 8.47 -5.78 7.98
C GLU A 147 7.84 -5.89 9.38
N GLY A 148 7.74 -4.77 10.11
CA GLY A 148 7.09 -4.71 11.42
C GLY A 148 5.64 -5.18 11.37
N ILE A 149 4.83 -4.61 10.45
CA ILE A 149 3.43 -4.98 10.25
C ILE A 149 3.29 -6.46 9.89
N SER A 150 4.11 -6.95 8.96
CA SER A 150 4.08 -8.34 8.52
C SER A 150 4.40 -9.31 9.65
N LEU A 151 5.42 -9.02 10.47
CA LEU A 151 5.76 -9.81 11.64
C LEU A 151 4.65 -9.77 12.70
N SER A 152 4.04 -8.61 12.93
CA SER A 152 2.93 -8.46 13.88
C SER A 152 1.72 -9.31 13.49
N ILE A 153 1.32 -9.28 12.22
CA ILE A 153 0.24 -10.12 11.70
C ILE A 153 0.59 -11.59 11.92
N PHE A 154 1.80 -12.00 11.55
CA PHE A 154 2.25 -13.39 11.65
C PHE A 154 2.24 -13.89 13.10
N PHE A 155 2.84 -13.16 14.04
CA PHE A 155 2.90 -13.57 15.44
C PHE A 155 1.52 -13.50 16.12
N LYS A 156 0.65 -12.56 15.73
CA LYS A 156 -0.75 -12.53 16.20
C LYS A 156 -1.51 -13.77 15.75
N GLN A 157 -1.49 -14.10 14.45
CA GLN A 157 -2.18 -15.29 13.93
C GLN A 157 -1.69 -16.57 14.61
N ARG A 158 -0.38 -16.68 14.80
CA ARG A 158 0.23 -17.80 15.51
C ARG A 158 -0.20 -17.86 16.97
N TYR A 159 -0.19 -16.73 17.68
CA TYR A 159 -0.62 -16.65 19.06
C TYR A 159 -2.08 -17.05 19.23
N VAL A 160 -2.99 -16.48 18.43
CA VAL A 160 -4.42 -16.82 18.43
C VAL A 160 -4.60 -18.31 18.20
N ARG A 161 -3.96 -18.89 17.18
CA ARG A 161 -4.02 -20.34 16.92
C ARG A 161 -3.57 -21.20 18.12
N LEU A 162 -2.48 -20.81 18.78
CA LEU A 162 -1.94 -21.55 19.93
C LEU A 162 -2.87 -21.46 21.15
N VAL A 163 -3.42 -20.28 21.41
CA VAL A 163 -4.23 -20.01 22.60
C VAL A 163 -5.68 -20.49 22.42
N ASP A 164 -6.23 -20.45 21.21
CA ASP A 164 -7.57 -20.96 20.88
C ASP A 164 -7.74 -22.44 21.25
N THR A 165 -6.67 -23.23 21.19
CA THR A 165 -6.71 -24.67 21.56
C THR A 165 -7.04 -24.91 23.03
N VAL A 166 -6.76 -23.95 23.91
CA VAL A 166 -6.96 -24.08 25.36
C VAL A 166 -8.00 -23.10 25.91
N LEU A 167 -8.40 -22.09 25.13
CA LEU A 167 -9.31 -21.01 25.55
C LEU A 167 -10.67 -21.51 26.04
N GLY A 168 -11.25 -22.52 25.38
CA GLY A 168 -12.56 -23.06 25.73
C GLY A 168 -12.62 -23.78 27.08
N ASP A 169 -11.46 -24.09 27.67
CA ASP A 169 -11.33 -24.83 28.93
C ASP A 169 -10.85 -23.95 30.09
N ILE A 170 -10.74 -22.64 29.88
CA ILE A 170 -10.38 -21.65 30.90
C ILE A 170 -11.66 -21.02 31.47
N ASP A 171 -11.98 -21.33 32.73
CA ASP A 171 -13.13 -20.75 33.45
C ASP A 171 -12.83 -19.38 34.08
N ASP A 172 -11.58 -18.91 34.02
CA ASP A 172 -11.17 -17.62 34.57
C ASP A 172 -11.58 -16.47 33.63
N GLN A 173 -12.75 -15.89 33.90
CA GLN A 173 -13.27 -14.76 33.14
C GLN A 173 -12.33 -13.54 33.14
N HIS A 174 -11.60 -13.29 34.23
CA HIS A 174 -10.67 -12.17 34.32
C HIS A 174 -9.49 -12.38 33.36
N PHE A 175 -8.99 -13.62 33.25
CA PHE A 175 -7.99 -13.97 32.23
C PHE A 175 -8.54 -13.79 30.82
N LEU A 176 -9.74 -14.29 30.53
CA LEU A 176 -10.36 -14.20 29.19
C LEU A 176 -10.56 -12.75 28.74
N ASP A 177 -11.03 -11.89 29.65
CA ASP A 177 -11.23 -10.48 29.37
C ASP A 177 -9.88 -9.75 29.20
N GLY A 178 -8.90 -10.05 30.06
CA GLY A 178 -7.54 -9.52 29.93
C GLY A 178 -6.87 -9.89 28.60
N HIS A 179 -7.02 -11.15 28.16
CA HIS A 179 -6.53 -11.64 26.88
C HIS A 179 -7.16 -10.88 25.70
N LYS A 180 -8.50 -10.72 25.69
CA LYS A 180 -9.20 -9.95 24.66
C LYS A 180 -8.72 -8.50 24.60
N ILE A 181 -8.59 -7.84 25.75
CA ILE A 181 -8.10 -6.46 25.85
C ILE A 181 -6.67 -6.35 25.31
N SER A 182 -5.79 -7.31 25.63
CA SER A 182 -4.42 -7.35 25.13
C SER A 182 -4.38 -7.42 23.60
N LEU A 183 -5.18 -8.29 22.97
CA LEU A 183 -5.29 -8.39 21.51
C LEU A 183 -5.83 -7.11 20.87
N ILE A 184 -6.84 -6.48 21.47
CA ILE A 184 -7.39 -5.20 20.98
C ILE A 184 -6.32 -4.09 21.03
N ASN A 185 -5.55 -4.02 22.12
CA ASN A 185 -4.47 -3.05 22.27
C ASN A 185 -3.35 -3.29 21.25
N PHE A 186 -3.00 -4.56 21.02
CA PHE A 186 -2.04 -4.94 19.99
C PHE A 186 -2.50 -4.50 18.60
N ASP A 187 -3.75 -4.81 18.23
CA ASP A 187 -4.35 -4.42 16.96
C ASP A 187 -4.38 -2.91 16.77
N LYS A 188 -4.69 -2.16 17.83
CA LYS A 188 -4.63 -0.71 17.82
C LYS A 188 -3.22 -0.20 17.53
N SER A 189 -2.19 -0.77 18.15
CA SER A 189 -0.79 -0.40 17.87
C SER A 189 -0.36 -0.74 16.44
N VAL A 190 -0.75 -1.90 15.91
CA VAL A 190 -0.50 -2.27 14.51
C VAL A 190 -1.22 -1.31 13.55
N LYS A 191 -2.48 -0.94 13.84
CA LYS A 191 -3.24 0.05 13.06
C LYS A 191 -2.55 1.41 13.07
N THR A 192 -2.08 1.90 14.21
CA THR A 192 -1.34 3.17 14.28
C THR A 192 -0.02 3.10 13.48
N LEU A 193 0.69 1.96 13.52
CA LEU A 193 1.89 1.76 12.70
C LEU A 193 1.57 1.82 11.20
N LEU A 194 0.46 1.20 10.79
CA LEU A 194 -0.03 1.24 9.41
C LEU A 194 -0.43 2.65 8.98
N GLU A 195 -1.09 3.43 9.83
CA GLU A 195 -1.44 4.83 9.55
C GLU A 195 -0.20 5.67 9.24
N VAL A 196 0.85 5.54 10.06
CA VAL A 196 2.15 6.22 9.84
C VAL A 196 2.81 5.74 8.54
N TYR A 197 2.79 4.43 8.26
CA TYR A 197 3.28 3.88 7.00
C TYR A 197 2.56 4.52 5.79
N LEU A 198 1.23 4.66 5.84
CA LEU A 198 0.44 5.26 4.76
C LEU A 198 0.72 6.75 4.58
N GLU A 199 1.02 7.46 5.66
CA GLU A 199 1.49 8.85 5.59
C GLU A 199 2.84 8.95 4.88
N TYR A 200 3.78 8.07 5.20
CA TYR A 200 5.07 8.00 4.52
C TYR A 200 4.91 7.63 3.05
N LEU A 201 4.05 6.66 2.72
CA LEU A 201 3.73 6.32 1.33
C LEU A 201 3.22 7.54 0.54
N GLN A 202 2.29 8.29 1.12
CA GLN A 202 1.75 9.51 0.51
C GLN A 202 2.86 10.57 0.31
N GLN A 203 3.70 10.81 1.32
CA GLN A 203 4.81 11.77 1.23
C GLN A 203 5.84 11.34 0.18
N TRP A 204 6.20 10.06 0.15
CA TRP A 204 7.15 9.52 -0.83
C TRP A 204 6.67 9.75 -2.26
N ILE A 205 5.40 9.46 -2.53
CA ILE A 205 4.78 9.64 -3.85
C ILE A 205 4.82 11.11 -4.29
N GLN A 206 4.58 12.05 -3.37
CA GLN A 206 4.67 13.49 -3.65
C GLN A 206 6.10 13.96 -3.96
N MET A 207 7.11 13.31 -3.38
CA MET A 207 8.52 13.66 -3.53
C MET A 207 9.22 12.94 -4.69
N ALA A 208 8.78 11.74 -5.03
CA ALA A 208 9.37 10.88 -6.05
C ALA A 208 8.37 10.53 -7.17
N PRO A 209 7.73 11.52 -7.83
CA PRO A 209 6.70 11.26 -8.83
C PRO A 209 7.21 10.48 -10.06
N ARG A 210 8.54 10.47 -10.30
CA ARG A 210 9.16 9.71 -11.38
C ARG A 210 9.22 8.20 -11.09
N ALA A 211 9.34 7.79 -9.83
CA ALA A 211 9.48 6.37 -9.47
C ALA A 211 8.21 5.55 -9.78
N ILE A 212 7.06 6.21 -9.89
CA ILE A 212 5.76 5.59 -10.16
C ILE A 212 5.60 5.26 -11.65
N VAL A 213 6.24 6.04 -12.52
CA VAL A 213 6.12 5.87 -13.98
C VAL A 213 6.76 4.55 -14.42
N ASP A 214 7.82 4.10 -13.75
CA ASP A 214 8.67 3.03 -14.28
C ASP A 214 8.47 1.63 -13.65
N LYS A 215 7.83 1.49 -12.47
CA LYS A 215 7.96 0.24 -11.67
C LYS A 215 6.71 -0.34 -10.99
N ASN A 216 5.50 -0.02 -11.43
CA ASN A 216 4.23 -0.53 -10.83
C ASN A 216 4.16 -0.46 -9.29
N PHE A 217 4.97 0.41 -8.67
CA PHE A 217 5.17 0.45 -7.22
C PHE A 217 3.86 0.62 -6.46
N LEU A 218 2.96 1.49 -6.95
CA LEU A 218 1.67 1.72 -6.30
C LEU A 218 0.75 0.49 -6.39
N GLU A 219 0.84 -0.31 -7.46
CA GLU A 219 0.11 -1.58 -7.58
C GLU A 219 0.68 -2.64 -6.63
N ASP A 220 2.00 -2.70 -6.47
CA ASP A 220 2.66 -3.61 -5.53
C ASP A 220 2.26 -3.29 -4.09
N GLU A 221 2.34 -2.01 -3.69
CA GLU A 221 1.96 -1.57 -2.34
C GLU A 221 0.45 -1.76 -2.08
N TRP A 222 -0.39 -1.51 -3.09
CA TRP A 222 -1.83 -1.80 -3.01
C TRP A 222 -2.09 -3.28 -2.78
N THR A 223 -1.46 -4.15 -3.57
CA THR A 223 -1.62 -5.60 -3.50
C THR A 223 -1.18 -6.14 -2.14
N TRP A 224 -0.05 -5.66 -1.64
CA TRP A 224 0.44 -5.99 -0.31
C TRP A 224 -0.55 -5.58 0.78
N LEU A 225 -0.98 -4.31 0.81
CA LEU A 225 -1.91 -3.83 1.84
C LEU A 225 -3.29 -4.49 1.78
N ARG A 226 -3.78 -4.79 0.58
CA ARG A 226 -5.01 -5.57 0.40
C ARG A 226 -4.90 -6.95 1.04
N SER A 227 -3.73 -7.61 0.94
CA SER A 227 -3.50 -8.92 1.58
C SER A 227 -3.45 -8.83 3.11
N CYS A 228 -2.97 -7.70 3.66
CA CYS A 228 -2.88 -7.49 5.11
C CYS A 228 -4.18 -6.99 5.74
N SER A 229 -5.00 -6.24 5.00
CA SER A 229 -6.16 -5.52 5.56
C SER A 229 -7.16 -6.40 6.32
N PRO A 230 -7.56 -7.60 5.84
CA PRO A 230 -8.51 -8.45 6.57
C PRO A 230 -7.98 -8.92 7.95
N LEU A 231 -6.68 -8.82 8.18
CA LEU A 231 -6.00 -9.32 9.38
C LEU A 231 -5.85 -8.26 10.47
N ILE A 232 -6.08 -6.98 10.12
CA ILE A 232 -6.01 -5.84 11.03
C ILE A 232 -7.38 -5.16 11.07
N PRO A 233 -8.09 -5.16 12.21
CA PRO A 233 -9.43 -4.59 12.31
C PRO A 233 -9.50 -3.11 11.87
N GLU A 234 -10.61 -2.75 11.22
CA GLU A 234 -10.95 -1.37 10.82
C GLU A 234 -9.92 -0.67 9.90
N THR A 235 -9.14 -1.43 9.12
CA THR A 235 -8.13 -0.86 8.23
C THR A 235 -8.59 -0.69 6.78
N GLU A 236 -9.57 -1.49 6.34
CA GLU A 236 -9.99 -1.55 4.93
C GLU A 236 -10.41 -0.18 4.38
N GLY A 237 -11.34 0.50 5.06
CA GLY A 237 -11.80 1.83 4.66
C GLY A 237 -10.70 2.89 4.73
N LEU A 238 -9.77 2.76 5.68
CA LEU A 238 -8.64 3.68 5.84
C LEU A 238 -7.64 3.54 4.69
N ILE A 239 -7.25 2.30 4.34
CA ILE A 239 -6.37 2.00 3.21
C ILE A 239 -7.03 2.47 1.91
N ALA A 240 -8.28 2.10 1.68
CA ALA A 240 -9.05 2.51 0.51
C ALA A 240 -9.08 4.04 0.35
N HIS A 241 -9.41 4.75 1.42
CA HIS A 241 -9.43 6.21 1.45
C HIS A 241 -8.06 6.81 1.09
N LYS A 242 -6.99 6.31 1.71
CA LYS A 242 -5.62 6.80 1.46
C LYS A 242 -5.18 6.57 0.01
N PHE A 243 -5.42 5.40 -0.57
CA PHE A 243 -5.08 5.14 -1.97
C PHE A 243 -5.89 5.98 -2.95
N CYS A 244 -7.18 6.19 -2.69
CA CYS A 244 -8.00 7.12 -3.48
C CYS A 244 -7.43 8.55 -3.39
N ARG A 245 -7.11 9.04 -2.18
CA ARG A 245 -6.53 10.38 -1.96
C ARG A 245 -5.17 10.55 -2.66
N ILE A 246 -4.30 9.56 -2.57
CA ILE A 246 -3.00 9.53 -3.28
C ILE A 246 -3.23 9.62 -4.78
N THR A 247 -4.14 8.80 -5.32
CA THR A 247 -4.46 8.76 -6.75
C THR A 247 -5.05 10.09 -7.23
N ILE A 248 -5.96 10.70 -6.46
CA ILE A 248 -6.51 12.04 -6.68
C ILE A 248 -5.38 13.07 -6.78
N GLY A 249 -4.51 13.16 -5.77
CA GLY A 249 -3.41 14.14 -5.78
C GLY A 249 -2.42 13.92 -6.94
N MET A 250 -2.29 12.68 -7.42
CA MET A 250 -1.51 12.40 -8.63
C MET A 250 -2.22 12.87 -9.92
N ILE A 251 -3.54 12.71 -10.01
CA ILE A 251 -4.34 13.22 -11.14
C ILE A 251 -4.22 14.75 -11.21
N GLU A 252 -4.43 15.43 -10.07
CA GLU A 252 -4.22 16.87 -9.94
C GLU A 252 -2.80 17.27 -10.37
N GLY A 253 -1.80 16.48 -9.97
CA GLY A 253 -0.40 16.69 -10.37
C GLY A 253 -0.18 16.60 -11.88
N ILE A 254 -0.86 15.69 -12.57
CA ILE A 254 -0.81 15.56 -14.03
C ILE A 254 -1.52 16.75 -14.70
N SER A 255 -2.70 17.13 -14.23
CA SER A 255 -3.43 18.30 -14.74
C SER A 255 -2.60 19.58 -14.59
N ASN A 256 -2.06 19.83 -13.40
CA ASN A 256 -1.20 20.98 -13.13
C ASN A 256 0.07 20.96 -13.98
N PHE A 257 0.68 19.80 -14.19
CA PHE A 257 1.84 19.64 -15.07
C PHE A 257 1.48 20.02 -16.52
N LEU A 258 0.36 19.53 -17.06
CA LEU A 258 -0.07 19.84 -18.41
C LEU A 258 -0.34 21.34 -18.58
N THR A 259 -1.23 21.89 -17.75
CA THR A 259 -1.69 23.29 -17.86
C THR A 259 -0.55 24.29 -17.63
N THR A 260 0.33 24.02 -16.66
CA THR A 260 1.48 24.90 -16.38
C THR A 260 2.49 24.90 -17.52
N ASN A 261 2.81 23.74 -18.08
CA ASN A 261 3.79 23.66 -19.18
C ASN A 261 3.23 24.24 -20.48
N ILE A 262 1.93 24.08 -20.78
CA ILE A 262 1.30 24.75 -21.92
C ILE A 262 1.40 26.27 -21.77
N LYS A 263 1.04 26.82 -20.61
CA LYS A 263 1.15 28.27 -20.35
C LYS A 263 2.58 28.78 -20.51
N LYS A 264 3.58 28.00 -20.04
CA LYS A 264 5.00 28.34 -20.21
C LYS A 264 5.42 28.35 -21.68
N LEU A 265 5.08 27.32 -22.45
CA LEU A 265 5.42 27.24 -23.87
C LEU A 265 4.80 28.39 -24.68
N ILE A 266 3.55 28.75 -24.38
CA ILE A 266 2.87 29.89 -25.02
C ILE A 266 3.56 31.21 -24.66
N LYS A 267 3.88 31.41 -23.37
CA LYS A 267 4.57 32.62 -22.92
C LYS A 267 5.94 32.76 -23.59
N ASN A 268 6.71 31.69 -23.66
CA ASN A 268 8.05 31.70 -24.27
C ASN A 268 7.99 32.06 -25.76
N MET A 269 6.94 31.64 -26.48
CA MET A 269 6.71 32.11 -27.86
C MET A 269 6.41 33.61 -27.94
N SER A 270 5.72 34.17 -26.95
CA SER A 270 5.33 35.59 -26.95
C SER A 270 6.49 36.51 -26.58
N THR A 271 7.39 36.07 -25.69
CA THR A 271 8.47 36.90 -25.13
C THR A 271 9.83 36.67 -25.79
N GLY A 272 10.00 35.65 -26.63
CA GLY A 272 11.29 35.29 -27.23
C GLY A 272 12.31 34.72 -26.24
N GLU A 273 11.94 34.53 -24.97
CA GLU A 273 12.82 33.97 -23.94
C GLU A 273 12.99 32.45 -24.15
N GLY A 274 14.22 32.01 -24.45
CA GLY A 274 14.58 30.60 -24.57
C GLY A 274 15.09 30.15 -25.95
N VAL A 275 15.28 31.08 -26.89
CA VAL A 275 15.94 30.81 -28.17
C VAL A 275 17.34 31.43 -28.12
N ASP A 276 18.38 30.60 -27.98
CA ASP A 276 19.81 31.02 -27.96
C ASP A 276 20.31 31.55 -29.33
N CYS A 277 19.41 31.90 -30.24
CA CYS A 277 19.70 32.32 -31.60
C CYS A 277 18.89 33.57 -31.92
N GLU A 278 19.56 34.72 -31.95
CA GLU A 278 18.99 36.03 -32.34
C GLU A 278 18.42 36.03 -33.78
N ASP A 279 18.73 35.01 -34.59
CA ASP A 279 18.33 34.86 -36.01
C ASP A 279 17.30 33.74 -36.28
N CYS A 280 16.61 33.23 -35.27
CA CYS A 280 15.67 32.11 -35.46
C CYS A 280 14.36 32.57 -36.13
N SER A 281 14.15 32.18 -37.39
CA SER A 281 12.90 32.47 -38.13
C SER A 281 11.65 32.03 -37.35
N GLN A 282 10.54 32.75 -37.49
CA GLN A 282 9.24 32.43 -36.84
C GLN A 282 8.81 30.97 -37.06
N LYS A 283 9.10 30.42 -38.23
CA LYS A 283 8.92 29.00 -38.58
C LYS A 283 9.67 28.04 -37.65
N GLN A 284 10.94 28.32 -37.35
CA GLN A 284 11.77 27.46 -36.50
C GLN A 284 11.29 27.49 -35.04
N ILE A 285 10.90 28.66 -34.55
CA ILE A 285 10.30 28.82 -33.22
C ILE A 285 9.01 27.99 -33.13
N MET A 286 8.14 28.10 -34.14
CA MET A 286 6.88 27.37 -34.19
C MET A 286 7.09 25.85 -34.26
N LEU A 287 8.04 25.37 -35.06
CA LEU A 287 8.40 23.95 -35.13
C LEU A 287 8.95 23.43 -33.80
N SER A 288 9.77 24.22 -33.11
CA SER A 288 10.30 23.87 -31.79
C SER A 288 9.16 23.69 -30.79
N VAL A 289 8.24 24.65 -30.74
CA VAL A 289 7.10 24.60 -29.82
C VAL A 289 6.14 23.45 -30.15
N CYS A 290 5.91 23.15 -31.42
CA CYS A 290 5.14 21.96 -31.82
C CYS A 290 5.79 20.67 -31.30
N ARG A 291 7.12 20.55 -31.33
CA ARG A 291 7.84 19.39 -30.77
C ARG A 291 7.65 19.30 -29.26
N GLU A 292 7.77 20.43 -28.56
CA GLU A 292 7.56 20.50 -27.12
C GLU A 292 6.13 20.16 -26.72
N PHE A 293 5.11 20.68 -27.42
CA PHE A 293 3.71 20.29 -27.20
C PHE A 293 3.50 18.79 -27.44
N THR A 294 4.06 18.24 -28.51
CA THR A 294 3.96 16.79 -28.80
C THR A 294 4.58 15.96 -27.69
N CYS A 295 5.76 16.34 -27.21
CA CYS A 295 6.44 15.69 -26.08
C CYS A 295 5.58 15.78 -24.80
N LEU A 296 5.05 16.97 -24.51
CA LEU A 296 4.21 17.24 -23.35
C LEU A 296 2.93 16.40 -23.36
N PHE A 297 2.23 16.32 -24.49
CA PHE A 297 1.05 15.49 -24.64
C PHE A 297 1.38 14.01 -24.49
N ASN A 298 2.42 13.50 -25.15
CA ASN A 298 2.81 12.10 -25.02
C ASN A 298 3.20 11.72 -23.58
N CYS A 299 3.92 12.60 -22.88
CA CYS A 299 4.30 12.42 -21.48
C CYS A 299 3.08 12.43 -20.56
N THR A 300 2.16 13.37 -20.77
CA THR A 300 0.88 13.46 -20.03
C THR A 300 0.04 12.20 -20.25
N ARG A 301 -0.06 11.74 -21.51
CA ARG A 301 -0.81 10.54 -21.89
C ARG A 301 -0.31 9.30 -21.16
N ALA A 302 1.00 9.05 -21.19
CA ALA A 302 1.58 7.87 -20.54
C ALA A 302 1.29 7.85 -19.02
N LYS A 303 1.39 9.00 -18.36
CA LYS A 303 1.09 9.14 -16.92
C LYS A 303 -0.40 8.96 -16.63
N ALA A 304 -1.26 9.63 -17.41
CA ALA A 304 -2.71 9.59 -17.24
C ALA A 304 -3.25 8.17 -17.42
N LEU A 305 -2.84 7.47 -18.48
CA LEU A 305 -3.30 6.09 -18.73
C LEU A 305 -2.92 5.14 -17.62
N LYS A 306 -1.67 5.20 -17.13
CA LYS A 306 -1.22 4.35 -16.03
C LYS A 306 -2.03 4.61 -14.77
N LEU A 307 -2.26 5.88 -14.45
CA LEU A 307 -2.98 6.27 -13.24
C LEU A 307 -4.49 5.95 -13.32
N VAL A 308 -5.11 6.15 -14.48
CA VAL A 308 -6.51 5.78 -14.73
C VAL A 308 -6.68 4.27 -14.72
N ALA A 309 -5.73 3.50 -15.25
CA ALA A 309 -5.72 2.04 -15.14
C ALA A 309 -5.68 1.63 -13.66
N PHE A 310 -4.80 2.25 -12.87
CA PHE A 310 -4.75 2.00 -11.43
C PHE A 310 -6.05 2.38 -10.71
N ALA A 311 -6.66 3.53 -11.04
CA ALA A 311 -7.96 3.95 -10.49
C ALA A 311 -9.08 2.96 -10.84
N LYS A 312 -9.07 2.38 -12.05
CA LYS A 312 -9.99 1.30 -12.45
C LYS A 312 -9.76 0.04 -11.63
N THR A 313 -8.50 -0.33 -11.38
CA THR A 313 -8.14 -1.42 -10.47
C THR A 313 -8.73 -1.16 -9.10
N LEU A 314 -8.47 -0.01 -8.47
CA LEU A 314 -9.04 0.37 -7.17
C LEU A 314 -10.56 0.26 -7.15
N LYS A 315 -11.25 0.78 -8.17
CA LYS A 315 -12.72 0.69 -8.27
C LYS A 315 -13.21 -0.76 -8.35
N LYS A 316 -12.58 -1.61 -9.17
CA LYS A 316 -12.93 -3.03 -9.30
C LYS A 316 -12.72 -3.75 -7.96
N ASP A 317 -11.59 -3.46 -7.35
CA ASP A 317 -11.07 -4.11 -6.16
C ASP A 317 -11.86 -3.77 -4.89
N LEU A 318 -12.33 -2.53 -4.79
CA LEU A 318 -13.13 -2.00 -3.69
C LEU A 318 -14.63 -2.14 -3.95
N GLY A 319 -15.05 -2.08 -5.21
CA GLY A 319 -16.46 -2.11 -5.63
C GLY A 319 -17.03 -3.51 -5.85
N GLY A 320 -16.33 -4.57 -5.46
CA GLY A 320 -16.82 -5.95 -5.54
C GLY A 320 -18.11 -6.17 -4.72
N ASP A 321 -18.86 -7.21 -5.08
CA ASP A 321 -20.29 -7.50 -4.74
C ASP A 321 -20.75 -7.28 -3.28
N ASN A 322 -19.84 -7.18 -2.32
CA ASN A 322 -20.12 -7.01 -0.89
C ASN A 322 -20.63 -5.62 -0.48
N ILE A 323 -20.40 -4.56 -1.27
CA ILE A 323 -20.91 -3.20 -0.93
C ILE A 323 -22.43 -3.10 -1.16
N THR A 324 -23.02 -4.00 -1.95
CA THR A 324 -24.43 -3.87 -2.36
C THR A 324 -25.43 -4.60 -1.47
N GLN A 325 -25.02 -5.48 -0.54
CA GLN A 325 -25.96 -6.37 0.14
C GLN A 325 -25.95 -6.40 1.67
N ASN A 326 -25.00 -5.79 2.38
CA ASN A 326 -25.03 -5.80 3.85
C ASN A 326 -24.79 -4.41 4.42
N ALA A 327 -25.67 -4.01 5.35
CA ALA A 327 -25.72 -2.77 6.13
C ALA A 327 -24.58 -1.77 5.89
N MET A 328 -24.90 -0.54 5.46
CA MET A 328 -23.96 0.59 5.34
C MET A 328 -23.20 0.81 6.66
N THR A 329 -22.07 0.13 6.82
CA THR A 329 -21.10 0.39 7.88
C THR A 329 -20.38 1.70 7.56
N GLY A 330 -19.87 2.40 8.59
CA GLY A 330 -19.08 3.63 8.37
C GLY A 330 -17.89 3.42 7.42
N CYS A 331 -17.33 2.21 7.40
CA CYS A 331 -16.28 1.79 6.45
C CYS A 331 -16.78 1.82 5.00
N SER A 332 -17.93 1.22 4.70
CA SER A 332 -18.52 1.20 3.36
C SER A 332 -18.85 2.60 2.84
N MET A 333 -19.35 3.49 3.71
CA MET A 333 -19.58 4.90 3.35
C MET A 333 -18.30 5.66 3.01
N LEU A 334 -17.23 5.45 3.79
CA LEU A 334 -15.94 6.10 3.54
C LEU A 334 -15.34 5.64 2.20
N ILE A 335 -15.43 4.34 1.89
CA ILE A 335 -14.98 3.78 0.61
C ILE A 335 -15.78 4.40 -0.54
N ALA A 336 -17.11 4.41 -0.44
CA ALA A 336 -17.99 4.96 -1.47
C ALA A 336 -17.71 6.45 -1.73
N SER A 337 -17.58 7.27 -0.68
CA SER A 337 -17.21 8.69 -0.79
C SER A 337 -15.86 8.87 -1.47
N SER A 338 -14.87 8.06 -1.11
CA SER A 338 -13.50 8.14 -1.66
C SER A 338 -13.46 7.77 -3.15
N LEU A 339 -14.25 6.77 -3.56
CA LEU A 339 -14.37 6.37 -4.97
C LEU A 339 -15.12 7.43 -5.79
N GLU A 340 -16.11 8.10 -5.23
CA GLU A 340 -16.82 9.19 -5.91
C GLU A 340 -15.92 10.42 -6.07
N GLU A 341 -15.15 10.79 -5.05
CA GLU A 341 -14.11 11.83 -5.15
C GLU A 341 -13.10 11.50 -6.26
N LEU A 342 -12.61 10.25 -6.32
CA LEU A 342 -11.67 9.80 -7.34
C LEU A 342 -12.25 9.88 -8.76
N LYS A 343 -13.52 9.49 -8.92
CA LYS A 343 -14.23 9.58 -10.19
C LYS A 343 -14.39 11.04 -10.62
N ASN A 344 -14.77 11.93 -9.72
CA ASN A 344 -14.95 13.35 -10.02
C ASN A 344 -13.63 13.98 -10.45
N GLU A 345 -12.52 13.65 -9.78
CA GLU A 345 -11.20 14.15 -10.16
C GLU A 345 -10.75 13.62 -11.54
N ALA A 346 -11.02 12.35 -11.85
CA ALA A 346 -10.74 11.80 -13.18
C ALA A 346 -11.54 12.50 -14.29
N LEU A 347 -12.79 12.91 -14.01
CA LEU A 347 -13.59 13.73 -14.93
C LEU A 347 -13.03 15.15 -15.06
N SER A 348 -12.54 15.74 -13.97
CA SER A 348 -11.87 17.05 -14.00
C SER A 348 -10.62 17.01 -14.90
N LEU A 349 -9.79 15.97 -14.80
CA LEU A 349 -8.63 15.80 -15.69
C LEU A 349 -9.03 15.77 -17.18
N ARG A 350 -10.13 15.09 -17.52
CA ARG A 350 -10.65 15.07 -18.90
C ARG A 350 -10.97 16.49 -19.37
N ASP A 351 -11.63 17.28 -18.54
CA ASP A 351 -12.02 18.64 -18.88
C ASP A 351 -10.79 19.55 -19.02
N ASP A 352 -9.78 19.37 -18.18
CA ASP A 352 -8.50 20.07 -18.27
C ASP A 352 -7.71 19.71 -19.53
N ILE A 353 -7.72 18.45 -19.95
CA ILE A 353 -7.12 18.00 -21.21
C ILE A 353 -7.85 18.64 -22.39
N ALA A 354 -9.19 18.60 -22.40
CA ALA A 354 -9.98 19.20 -23.47
C ALA A 354 -9.74 20.71 -23.59
N PHE A 355 -9.69 21.41 -22.45
CA PHE A 355 -9.37 22.83 -22.39
C PHE A 355 -7.95 23.12 -22.91
N SER A 356 -6.98 22.29 -22.50
CA SER A 356 -5.58 22.38 -22.93
C SER A 356 -5.43 22.19 -24.46
N VAL A 357 -6.14 21.23 -25.04
CA VAL A 357 -6.15 21.01 -26.50
C VAL A 357 -6.70 22.22 -27.23
N ARG A 358 -7.80 22.83 -26.76
CA ARG A 358 -8.38 24.04 -27.35
C ARG A 358 -7.44 25.25 -27.28
N ILE A 359 -6.67 25.39 -26.20
CA ILE A 359 -5.66 26.44 -26.09
C ILE A 359 -4.55 26.22 -27.13
N VAL A 360 -4.06 24.99 -27.24
CA VAL A 360 -3.00 24.67 -28.21
C VAL A 360 -3.50 24.85 -29.64
N GLU A 361 -4.74 24.48 -29.94
CA GLU A 361 -5.38 24.72 -31.25
C GLU A 361 -5.34 26.18 -31.66
N LYS A 362 -5.76 27.09 -30.76
CA LYS A 362 -5.71 28.54 -31.02
C LYS A 362 -4.29 29.06 -31.19
N THR A 363 -3.35 28.50 -30.43
CA THR A 363 -1.94 28.89 -30.47
C THR A 363 -1.26 28.39 -31.75
N CYS A 364 -1.74 27.26 -32.28
CA CYS A 364 -1.26 26.62 -33.49
C CYS A 364 -1.90 27.16 -34.78
N ASP A 365 -2.64 28.27 -34.70
CA ASP A 365 -3.17 28.91 -35.89
C ASP A 365 -2.07 29.64 -36.66
N VAL A 366 -1.82 29.17 -37.90
CA VAL A 366 -0.75 29.67 -38.78
C VAL A 366 -1.29 30.69 -39.79
N GLN A 367 -2.60 30.97 -39.78
CA GLN A 367 -3.24 31.88 -40.75
C GLN A 367 -2.70 33.31 -40.65
N ASP A 368 -2.41 33.76 -39.42
CA ASP A 368 -1.97 35.13 -39.11
C ASP A 368 -0.45 35.35 -39.33
N MET A 369 0.31 34.35 -39.77
CA MET A 369 1.74 34.49 -40.02
C MET A 369 2.02 35.06 -41.42
N GLU A 370 1.97 36.38 -41.58
CA GLU A 370 2.15 37.07 -42.87
C GLU A 370 3.55 36.88 -43.49
N GLU A 371 4.57 36.61 -42.68
CA GLU A 371 5.97 36.48 -43.11
C GLU A 371 6.30 35.14 -43.80
N LEU A 372 5.39 34.16 -43.75
CA LEU A 372 5.63 32.81 -44.28
C LEU A 372 5.01 32.60 -45.65
N ASP A 373 5.72 31.86 -46.52
CA ASP A 373 5.16 31.44 -47.80
C ASP A 373 4.09 30.34 -47.65
N ASN A 374 3.32 30.08 -48.70
CA ASN A 374 2.27 29.06 -48.68
C ASN A 374 2.79 27.63 -48.44
N SER A 375 4.00 27.31 -48.88
CA SER A 375 4.62 25.99 -48.68
C SER A 375 4.99 25.78 -47.21
N GLU A 376 5.52 26.83 -46.57
CA GLU A 376 5.90 26.85 -45.16
C GLU A 376 4.68 26.82 -44.25
N LYS A 377 3.63 27.58 -44.58
CA LYS A 377 2.32 27.51 -43.90
C LYS A 377 1.75 26.10 -43.95
N ASN A 378 1.77 25.45 -45.11
CA ASN A 378 1.31 24.07 -45.26
C ASN A 378 2.13 23.08 -44.41
N ALA A 379 3.45 23.22 -44.38
CA ALA A 379 4.32 22.37 -43.56
C ALA A 379 4.07 22.54 -42.05
N LEU A 380 3.85 23.77 -41.59
CA LEU A 380 3.51 24.06 -40.19
C LEU A 380 2.11 23.57 -39.82
N GLN A 381 1.12 23.73 -40.70
CA GLN A 381 -0.23 23.20 -40.49
C GLN A 381 -0.23 21.68 -40.30
N LEU A 382 0.58 20.94 -41.09
CA LEU A 382 0.74 19.50 -40.91
C LEU A 382 1.27 19.16 -39.52
N ARG A 383 2.27 19.90 -39.01
CA ARG A 383 2.81 19.70 -37.65
C ARG A 383 1.82 20.08 -36.56
N CYS A 384 1.10 21.17 -36.73
CA CYS A 384 0.04 21.57 -35.81
C CYS A 384 -1.05 20.50 -35.72
N ARG A 385 -1.42 19.89 -36.85
CA ARG A 385 -2.37 18.77 -36.88
C ARG A 385 -1.86 17.54 -36.12
N GLU A 386 -0.57 17.22 -36.22
CA GLU A 386 0.05 16.13 -35.45
C GLU A 386 0.03 16.39 -33.93
N VAL A 387 0.28 17.65 -33.53
CA VAL A 387 0.18 18.09 -32.12
C VAL A 387 -1.25 17.90 -31.62
N LEU A 388 -2.23 18.38 -32.37
CA LEU A 388 -3.65 18.26 -32.00
C LEU A 388 -4.09 16.81 -31.94
N HIS A 389 -3.70 15.99 -32.91
CA HIS A 389 -3.97 14.55 -32.88
C HIS A 389 -3.40 13.89 -31.62
N SER A 390 -2.19 14.28 -31.21
CA SER A 390 -1.57 13.78 -29.97
C SER A 390 -2.37 14.18 -28.72
N GLY A 391 -2.91 15.41 -28.68
CA GLY A 391 -3.78 15.89 -27.60
C GLY A 391 -5.15 15.21 -27.57
N TYR A 392 -5.84 15.13 -28.71
CA TYR A 392 -7.14 14.46 -28.84
C TYR A 392 -7.06 12.97 -28.50
N LYS A 393 -5.95 12.31 -28.85
CA LYS A 393 -5.72 10.92 -28.48
C LYS A 393 -5.78 10.69 -26.97
N ILE A 394 -5.28 11.62 -26.16
CA ILE A 394 -5.36 11.50 -24.69
C ILE A 394 -6.80 11.59 -24.20
N GLY A 395 -7.60 12.50 -24.77
CA GLY A 395 -8.98 12.67 -24.33
C GLY A 395 -9.90 11.50 -24.74
N PHE A 396 -9.54 10.78 -25.81
CA PHE A 396 -10.30 9.62 -26.29
C PHE A 396 -9.99 8.33 -25.52
N GLU A 397 -8.71 8.08 -25.21
CA GLU A 397 -8.25 6.92 -24.43
C GLU A 397 -8.61 7.06 -22.94
#